data_AF-A0AA38YQM1-F1
#
_entry.id   AF-A0AA38YQM1-F1
#
_cell.length_a   1.000
_cell.length_b   1.000
_cell.length_c   1.000
_cell.angle_alpha   90.00
_cell.angle_beta   90.00
_cell.angle_gamma   90.00
#
_symmetry.space_group_name_H-M   'P 1'
#
loop_
_entity.id
_entity.type
_entity.pdbx_description
1 polymer ?
#
loop_
_entity_poly.entity_id
_entity_poly.type
_entity_poly.pdbx_seq_one_letter_code
_entity_poly.pdbx_strand_id
1 'polypeptide(L)'
;MMDVDPRQYENVAINDSDIHNIVLSYLVHNCFKETVESFISCTGMKQPADYQEDMEKRKRIFHFALEGNALKAIELTEQLANDLLEKNKDLHFDLLSLHFVKLVCSRKCTEALEFAQTKLTPFGKVQNYVEKLEDFMTLLAYEEPEKSPMFRLLSLEYRQQVADSLNRALLAHANLPSCSAMERLIQQTTVVRQCLNQELSKDPPPPFSLKDFLKS
;
A
#
# COMPACT_ATOMS: atom_id res chain seq x y z
N MET A 1 37.84 -12.42 -1.89
CA MET A 1 36.80 -11.38 -2.05
C MET A 1 37.18 -10.66 -3.33
N MET A 2 36.43 -10.85 -4.43
CA MET A 2 36.75 -10.17 -5.69
C MET A 2 36.45 -8.68 -5.50
N ASP A 3 37.47 -7.86 -5.74
CA ASP A 3 37.39 -6.40 -5.79
C ASP A 3 36.61 -6.05 -7.06
N VAL A 4 35.28 -5.99 -6.96
CA VAL A 4 34.42 -5.65 -8.10
C VAL A 4 34.52 -4.13 -8.27
N ASP A 5 35.20 -3.69 -9.32
CA ASP A 5 35.32 -2.27 -9.66
C ASP A 5 33.91 -1.65 -9.77
N PRO A 6 33.57 -0.67 -8.91
CA PRO A 6 32.27 -0.02 -8.94
C PRO A 6 31.93 0.59 -10.29
N ARG A 7 32.91 0.94 -11.14
CA ARG A 7 32.66 1.53 -12.48
C ARG A 7 32.11 0.54 -13.51
N GLN A 8 32.01 -0.74 -13.17
CA GLN A 8 31.49 -1.75 -14.10
C GLN A 8 30.00 -1.54 -14.46
N TYR A 9 29.22 -0.79 -13.65
CA TYR A 9 27.81 -0.52 -13.99
C TYR A 9 27.64 0.37 -15.23
N GLU A 10 28.60 1.23 -15.56
CA GLU A 10 28.52 2.11 -16.75
C GLU A 10 28.54 1.30 -18.06
N ASN A 11 29.07 0.07 -18.00
CA ASN A 11 29.14 -0.84 -19.14
C ASN A 11 27.95 -1.81 -19.21
N VAL A 12 27.02 -1.75 -18.25
CA VAL A 12 25.80 -2.57 -18.28
C VAL A 12 24.80 -1.90 -19.20
N ALA A 13 24.65 -2.45 -20.40
CA ALA A 13 23.61 -2.00 -21.33
C ALA A 13 22.23 -2.27 -20.72
N ILE A 14 21.43 -1.20 -20.54
CA ILE A 14 20.03 -1.31 -20.15
C ILE A 14 19.18 -1.30 -21.40
N ASN A 15 18.33 -2.31 -21.55
CA ASN A 15 17.38 -2.37 -22.65
C ASN A 15 16.15 -1.51 -22.32
N ASP A 16 15.74 -0.63 -23.23
CA ASP A 16 14.51 0.18 -23.10
C ASP A 16 13.27 -0.70 -22.85
N SER A 17 13.23 -1.91 -23.40
CA SER A 17 12.17 -2.89 -23.12
C SER A 17 12.10 -3.27 -21.64
N ASP A 18 13.24 -3.37 -20.96
CA ASP A 18 13.28 -3.73 -19.54
C ASP A 18 12.78 -2.55 -18.68
N ILE A 19 13.16 -1.33 -19.04
CA ILE A 19 12.63 -0.10 -18.41
C ILE A 19 11.11 -0.05 -18.57
N HIS A 20 10.60 -0.23 -19.79
CA HIS A 20 9.17 -0.21 -20.04
C HIS A 20 8.43 -1.34 -19.29
N ASN A 21 9.00 -2.54 -19.21
CA ASN A 21 8.46 -3.65 -18.43
C ASN A 21 8.40 -3.32 -16.92
N ILE A 22 9.44 -2.70 -16.37
CA ILE A 22 9.47 -2.29 -14.96
C ILE A 22 8.36 -1.26 -14.69
N VAL A 23 8.24 -0.23 -15.53
CA VAL A 23 7.20 0.80 -15.40
C VAL A 23 5.81 0.18 -15.54
N LEU A 24 5.58 -0.63 -16.58
CA LEU A 24 4.31 -1.31 -16.79
C LEU A 24 3.94 -2.19 -15.59
N SER A 25 4.89 -2.95 -15.05
CA SER A 25 4.66 -3.80 -13.87
C SER A 25 4.25 -2.97 -12.65
N TYR A 26 4.82 -1.78 -12.46
CA TYR A 26 4.45 -0.87 -11.37
C TYR A 26 3.04 -0.33 -11.54
N LEU A 27 2.67 0.10 -12.76
CA LEU A 27 1.33 0.60 -13.04
C LEU A 27 0.26 -0.49 -12.85
N VAL A 28 0.57 -1.72 -13.29
CA VAL A 28 -0.29 -2.91 -13.11
C VAL A 28 -0.43 -3.29 -11.64
N HIS A 29 0.67 -3.25 -10.89
CA HIS A 29 0.70 -3.55 -9.47
C HIS A 29 -0.24 -2.61 -8.70
N ASN A 30 -0.18 -1.31 -8.99
CA ASN A 30 -0.95 -0.26 -8.31
C ASN A 30 -2.34 0.01 -8.94
N CYS A 31 -2.80 -0.83 -9.86
CA CYS A 31 -4.12 -0.71 -10.50
C CYS A 31 -4.36 0.60 -11.28
N PHE A 32 -3.30 1.20 -11.85
CA PHE A 32 -3.40 2.43 -12.67
C PHE A 32 -3.81 2.12 -14.12
N LYS A 33 -4.98 1.51 -14.29
CA LYS A 33 -5.49 0.98 -15.57
C LYS A 33 -5.40 1.99 -16.73
N GLU A 34 -5.93 3.19 -16.55
CA GLU A 34 -5.98 4.21 -17.60
C GLU A 34 -4.56 4.61 -18.04
N THR A 35 -3.63 4.64 -17.09
CA THR A 35 -2.21 4.90 -17.35
C THR A 35 -1.54 3.72 -18.04
N VAL A 36 -1.88 2.48 -17.67
CA VAL A 36 -1.41 1.26 -18.34
C VAL A 36 -1.79 1.28 -19.82
N GLU A 37 -3.06 1.55 -20.11
CA GLU A 37 -3.58 1.59 -21.50
C GLU A 37 -2.85 2.65 -22.33
N SER A 38 -2.70 3.85 -21.77
CA SER A 38 -1.97 4.95 -22.43
C SER A 38 -0.49 4.60 -22.63
N PHE A 39 0.15 4.02 -21.60
CA PHE A 39 1.56 3.65 -21.63
C PHE A 39 1.85 2.57 -22.68
N ILE A 40 1.01 1.54 -22.77
CA ILE A 40 1.10 0.49 -23.78
C ILE A 40 0.95 1.09 -25.19
N SER A 41 -0.02 1.97 -25.39
CA SER A 41 -0.24 2.63 -26.69
C SER A 41 0.97 3.48 -27.13
N CYS A 42 1.64 4.15 -26.18
CA CYS A 42 2.80 4.99 -26.49
C CYS A 42 4.09 4.18 -26.72
N THR A 43 4.26 3.06 -26.01
CA THR A 43 5.50 2.26 -26.04
C THR A 43 5.46 1.11 -27.06
N GLY A 44 4.28 0.77 -27.58
CA GLY A 44 4.11 -0.35 -28.52
C GLY A 44 4.28 -1.73 -27.86
N MET A 45 4.25 -1.81 -26.54
CA MET A 45 4.38 -3.06 -25.80
C MET A 45 3.19 -3.99 -26.05
N LYS A 46 3.43 -5.30 -25.96
CA LYS A 46 2.34 -6.29 -25.95
C LYS A 46 1.78 -6.41 -24.54
N GLN A 47 0.47 -6.24 -24.40
CA GLN A 47 -0.22 -6.43 -23.14
C GLN A 47 -0.21 -7.93 -22.77
N PRO A 48 0.24 -8.33 -21.58
CA PRO A 48 0.11 -9.71 -21.14
C PRO A 48 -1.34 -9.96 -20.70
N ALA A 49 -2.02 -10.88 -21.39
CA ALA A 49 -3.47 -11.11 -21.29
C ALA A 49 -3.96 -11.47 -19.87
N ASP A 50 -3.10 -12.07 -19.05
CA ASP A 50 -3.43 -12.56 -17.69
C ASP A 50 -3.64 -11.44 -16.67
N TYR A 51 -3.10 -10.23 -16.90
CA TYR A 51 -3.11 -9.17 -15.89
C TYR A 51 -4.40 -8.35 -15.84
N GLN A 52 -5.21 -8.38 -16.91
CA GLN A 52 -6.30 -7.42 -17.05
C GLN A 52 -7.49 -7.73 -16.14
N GLU A 53 -7.90 -9.00 -16.05
CA GLU A 53 -9.07 -9.38 -15.25
C GLU A 53 -8.81 -9.24 -13.75
N ASP A 54 -7.64 -9.70 -13.29
CA ASP A 54 -7.21 -9.57 -11.90
C ASP A 54 -7.07 -8.08 -11.49
N MET A 55 -6.42 -7.27 -12.33
CA MET A 55 -6.29 -5.84 -12.08
C MET A 55 -7.65 -5.16 -11.93
N GLU A 56 -8.64 -5.46 -12.79
CA GLU A 56 -9.96 -4.84 -12.69
C GLU A 56 -10.66 -5.17 -11.37
N LYS A 57 -10.58 -6.44 -10.94
CA LYS A 57 -11.17 -6.87 -9.67
C LYS A 57 -10.48 -6.17 -8.50
N ARG A 58 -9.14 -6.15 -8.47
CA ARG A 58 -8.35 -5.45 -7.45
C ARG A 58 -8.60 -3.95 -7.44
N LYS A 59 -8.66 -3.30 -8.62
CA LYS A 59 -8.92 -1.86 -8.75
C LYS A 59 -10.25 -1.46 -8.11
N ARG A 60 -11.31 -2.25 -8.32
CA ARG A 60 -12.62 -1.99 -7.69
C ARG A 60 -12.54 -2.06 -6.18
N ILE A 61 -11.92 -3.12 -5.64
CA ILE A 61 -11.74 -3.30 -4.20
C ILE A 61 -10.93 -2.14 -3.59
N PHE A 62 -9.80 -1.82 -4.21
CA PHE A 62 -8.91 -0.72 -3.83
C PHE A 62 -9.65 0.62 -3.77
N HIS A 63 -10.44 0.93 -4.81
CA HIS A 63 -11.16 2.19 -4.89
C HIS A 63 -12.23 2.31 -3.78
N PHE A 64 -12.98 1.24 -3.51
CA PHE A 64 -13.94 1.25 -2.39
C PHE A 64 -13.26 1.49 -1.04
N ALA A 65 -12.07 0.94 -0.81
CA ALA A 65 -11.30 1.22 0.41
C ALA A 65 -10.88 2.70 0.47
N LEU A 66 -10.33 3.23 -0.63
CA LEU A 66 -9.87 4.62 -0.73
C LEU A 66 -11.00 5.65 -0.52
N GLU A 67 -12.17 5.39 -1.08
CA GLU A 67 -13.38 6.22 -0.91
C GLU A 67 -14.03 6.07 0.49
N GLY A 68 -13.50 5.20 1.35
CA GLY A 68 -14.06 4.90 2.67
C GLY A 68 -15.33 4.04 2.64
N ASN A 69 -15.66 3.43 1.50
CA ASN A 69 -16.69 2.39 1.43
C ASN A 69 -16.11 1.01 1.81
N ALA A 70 -15.55 0.94 3.02
CA ALA A 70 -14.76 -0.20 3.44
C ALA A 70 -15.57 -1.50 3.57
N LEU A 71 -16.86 -1.42 3.89
CA LEU A 71 -17.72 -2.61 3.94
C LEU A 71 -17.87 -3.27 2.56
N LYS A 72 -17.98 -2.47 1.50
CA LYS A 72 -18.01 -3.00 0.13
C LYS A 72 -16.64 -3.57 -0.27
N ALA A 73 -15.56 -2.92 0.14
CA ALA A 73 -14.20 -3.45 -0.07
C ALA A 73 -14.02 -4.81 0.63
N ILE A 74 -14.46 -4.95 1.88
CA ILE A 74 -14.44 -6.22 2.63
C ILE A 74 -15.27 -7.30 1.92
N GLU A 75 -16.51 -6.99 1.52
CA GLU A 75 -17.38 -7.93 0.82
C GLU A 75 -16.73 -8.47 -0.47
N LEU A 76 -16.20 -7.57 -1.31
CA LEU A 76 -15.54 -7.95 -2.55
C LEU A 76 -14.21 -8.68 -2.31
N THR A 77 -13.51 -8.36 -1.23
CA THR A 77 -12.28 -9.05 -0.82
C THR A 77 -12.58 -10.51 -0.46
N GLU A 78 -13.62 -10.75 0.35
CA GLU A 78 -14.03 -12.12 0.71
C GLU A 78 -14.60 -12.92 -0.47
N GLN A 79 -15.08 -12.24 -1.52
CA GLN A 79 -15.49 -12.90 -2.78
C GLN A 79 -14.30 -13.27 -3.67
N LEU A 80 -13.22 -12.48 -3.64
CA LEU A 80 -12.04 -12.67 -4.50
C LEU A 80 -10.97 -13.56 -3.85
N ALA A 81 -10.76 -13.41 -2.55
CA ALA A 81 -9.69 -14.02 -1.77
C ALA A 81 -10.25 -14.46 -0.42
N ASN A 82 -11.03 -15.55 -0.45
CA ASN A 82 -11.65 -16.16 0.73
C ASN A 82 -10.57 -16.37 1.80
N ASP A 83 -10.87 -16.08 3.06
CA ASP A 83 -9.96 -16.22 4.21
C ASP A 83 -8.83 -15.17 4.37
N LEU A 84 -8.66 -14.25 3.40
CA LEU A 84 -7.60 -13.23 3.47
C LEU A 84 -7.69 -12.39 4.76
N LEU A 85 -8.88 -11.87 5.07
CA LEU A 85 -9.09 -11.02 6.25
C LEU A 85 -9.21 -11.85 7.54
N GLU A 86 -9.48 -13.14 7.42
CA GLU A 86 -9.42 -14.06 8.56
C GLU A 86 -7.98 -14.28 9.00
N LYS A 87 -7.06 -14.49 8.05
CA LYS A 87 -5.63 -14.68 8.29
C LYS A 87 -4.90 -13.39 8.59
N ASN A 88 -5.30 -12.27 7.99
CA ASN A 88 -4.70 -10.95 8.19
C ASN A 88 -5.61 -10.05 9.03
N LYS A 89 -5.54 -10.23 10.36
CA LYS A 89 -6.36 -9.47 11.32
C LYS A 89 -6.03 -7.97 11.33
N ASP A 90 -4.78 -7.59 11.08
CA ASP A 90 -4.38 -6.18 11.01
C ASP A 90 -5.11 -5.46 9.88
N LEU A 91 -5.08 -6.05 8.67
CA LEU A 91 -5.77 -5.49 7.52
C LEU A 91 -7.30 -5.43 7.73
N HIS A 92 -7.87 -6.48 8.32
CA HIS A 92 -9.31 -6.50 8.62
C HIS A 92 -9.68 -5.38 9.61
N PHE A 93 -8.90 -5.21 10.66
CA PHE A 93 -9.08 -4.13 11.62
C PHE A 93 -9.00 -2.76 10.95
N ASP A 94 -7.96 -2.54 10.13
CA ASP A 94 -7.73 -1.25 9.47
C ASP A 94 -8.89 -0.92 8.51
N LEU A 95 -9.43 -1.90 7.77
CA LEU A 95 -10.61 -1.72 6.92
C LEU A 95 -11.89 -1.40 7.72
N LEU A 96 -12.16 -2.12 8.80
CA LEU A 96 -13.31 -1.81 9.67
C LEU A 96 -13.19 -0.40 10.26
N SER A 97 -11.96 0.01 10.60
CA SER A 97 -11.67 1.34 11.13
C SER A 97 -11.96 2.45 10.12
N LEU A 98 -11.74 2.23 8.82
CA LEU A 98 -12.16 3.18 7.78
C LEU A 98 -13.67 3.43 7.78
N HIS A 99 -14.47 2.37 7.95
CA HIS A 99 -15.93 2.52 8.05
C HIS A 99 -16.34 3.24 9.33
N PHE A 100 -15.74 2.89 10.46
CA PHE A 100 -15.97 3.58 11.73
C PHE A 100 -15.68 5.08 11.60
N VAL A 101 -14.52 5.45 11.06
CA VAL A 101 -14.14 6.85 10.79
C VAL A 101 -15.17 7.54 9.90
N LYS A 102 -15.67 6.88 8.85
CA LYS A 102 -16.72 7.44 7.98
C LYS A 102 -18.01 7.74 8.75
N LEU A 103 -18.43 6.87 9.68
CA LEU A 103 -19.60 7.12 10.52
C LEU A 103 -19.37 8.31 11.46
N VAL A 104 -18.19 8.40 12.07
CA VAL A 104 -17.80 9.53 12.94
C VAL A 104 -17.81 10.85 12.17
N CYS A 105 -17.16 10.92 11.00
CA CYS A 105 -17.18 12.10 10.13
C CYS A 105 -18.58 12.48 9.67
N SER A 106 -19.48 11.51 9.54
CA SER A 106 -20.89 11.74 9.18
C SER A 106 -21.77 12.14 10.37
N ARG A 107 -21.17 12.35 11.56
CA ARG A 107 -21.86 12.66 12.84
C ARG A 107 -22.88 11.61 13.27
N LYS A 108 -22.71 10.37 12.82
CA LYS A 108 -23.57 9.23 13.14
C LYS A 108 -23.02 8.49 14.36
N CYS A 109 -22.89 9.17 15.50
CA CYS A 109 -22.18 8.64 16.68
C CYS A 109 -22.81 7.36 17.24
N THR A 110 -24.14 7.25 17.25
CA THR A 110 -24.86 6.04 17.67
C THR A 110 -24.56 4.86 16.75
N GLU A 111 -24.62 5.04 15.43
CA GLU A 111 -24.26 4.00 14.46
C GLU A 111 -22.77 3.61 14.60
N ALA A 112 -21.88 4.59 14.82
CA ALA A 112 -20.45 4.34 15.01
C ALA A 112 -20.18 3.48 16.26
N LEU A 113 -20.85 3.79 17.38
CA LEU A 113 -20.74 3.02 18.63
C LEU A 113 -21.28 1.59 18.46
N GLU A 114 -22.46 1.43 17.87
CA GLU A 114 -23.05 0.11 17.61
C GLU A 114 -22.16 -0.73 16.69
N PHE A 115 -21.63 -0.10 15.63
CA PHE A 115 -20.68 -0.74 14.73
C PHE A 115 -19.41 -1.19 15.48
N ALA A 116 -18.83 -0.33 16.30
CA ALA A 116 -17.62 -0.66 17.04
C ALA A 116 -17.85 -1.80 18.06
N GLN A 117 -18.95 -1.76 18.81
CA GLN A 117 -19.33 -2.82 19.74
C GLN A 117 -19.54 -4.17 19.03
N THR A 118 -20.07 -4.15 17.81
CA THR A 118 -20.36 -5.38 17.05
C THR A 118 -19.11 -5.91 16.33
N LYS A 119 -18.33 -5.04 15.69
CA LYS A 119 -17.28 -5.43 14.74
C LYS A 119 -15.87 -5.25 15.28
N LEU A 120 -15.64 -4.31 16.19
CA LEU A 120 -14.30 -3.99 16.70
C LEU A 120 -14.01 -4.62 18.07
N THR A 121 -15.02 -4.87 18.90
CA THR A 121 -14.85 -5.56 20.20
C THR A 121 -14.08 -6.88 20.14
N PRO A 122 -14.21 -7.75 19.11
CA PRO A 122 -13.41 -8.96 19.00
C PRO A 122 -11.89 -8.73 19.01
N PHE A 123 -11.43 -7.55 18.58
CA PHE A 123 -10.02 -7.16 18.56
C PHE A 123 -9.50 -6.68 19.92
N GLY A 124 -10.39 -6.25 20.83
CA GLY A 124 -10.05 -5.71 22.15
C GLY A 124 -9.45 -6.72 23.14
N LYS A 125 -9.15 -7.95 22.71
CA LYS A 125 -8.43 -8.96 23.51
C LYS A 125 -6.92 -8.90 23.35
N VAL A 126 -6.42 -8.20 22.33
CA VAL A 126 -4.99 -8.11 22.02
C VAL A 126 -4.55 -6.67 22.26
N GLN A 127 -3.52 -6.48 23.10
CA GLN A 127 -3.09 -5.16 23.57
C GLN A 127 -2.83 -4.16 22.43
N ASN A 128 -2.16 -4.58 21.37
CA ASN A 128 -1.86 -3.71 20.22
C ASN A 128 -3.13 -3.15 19.53
N TYR A 129 -4.22 -3.91 19.51
CA TYR A 129 -5.50 -3.42 18.97
C TYR A 129 -6.27 -2.56 19.96
N VAL A 130 -6.07 -2.75 21.27
CA VAL A 130 -6.68 -1.89 22.30
C VAL A 130 -6.19 -0.46 22.14
N GLU A 131 -4.87 -0.26 22.00
CA GLU A 131 -4.28 1.07 21.79
C GLU A 131 -4.83 1.73 20.51
N LYS A 132 -4.85 1.00 19.39
CA LYS A 132 -5.46 1.49 18.15
C LYS A 132 -6.94 1.84 18.35
N LEU A 133 -7.70 1.01 19.07
CA LEU A 133 -9.11 1.27 19.34
C LEU A 133 -9.31 2.54 20.15
N GLU A 134 -8.51 2.76 21.19
CA GLU A 134 -8.55 3.98 22.00
C GLU A 134 -8.30 5.23 21.14
N ASP A 135 -7.34 5.17 20.22
CA ASP A 135 -7.08 6.26 19.26
C ASP A 135 -8.32 6.55 18.39
N PHE A 136 -8.97 5.53 17.84
CA PHE A 136 -10.21 5.72 17.06
C PHE A 136 -11.37 6.23 17.92
N MET A 137 -11.56 5.69 19.13
CA MET A 137 -12.63 6.09 20.03
C MET A 137 -12.47 7.54 20.51
N THR A 138 -11.23 8.02 20.60
CA THR A 138 -10.94 9.43 20.93
C THR A 138 -11.63 10.40 19.95
N LEU A 139 -11.85 10.00 18.69
CA LEU A 139 -12.55 10.84 17.70
C LEU A 139 -14.00 11.14 18.10
N LEU A 140 -14.66 10.25 18.85
CA LEU A 140 -16.04 10.45 19.32
C LEU A 140 -16.17 11.52 20.42
N ALA A 141 -15.07 11.83 21.12
CA ALA A 141 -15.07 12.82 22.19
C ALA A 141 -15.09 14.27 21.67
N TYR A 142 -14.96 14.48 20.36
CA TYR A 142 -14.88 15.81 19.73
C TYR A 142 -16.09 16.04 18.81
N GLU A 143 -16.75 17.19 18.95
CA GLU A 143 -17.84 17.60 18.05
C GLU A 143 -17.36 17.75 16.58
N GLU A 144 -16.12 18.20 16.42
CA GLU A 144 -15.40 18.30 15.15
C GLU A 144 -14.20 17.33 15.20
N PRO A 145 -14.34 16.11 14.64
CA PRO A 145 -13.29 15.09 14.68
C PRO A 145 -11.93 15.56 14.12
N GLU A 146 -11.93 16.53 13.20
CA GLU A 146 -10.71 17.11 12.63
C GLU A 146 -9.89 17.93 13.63
N LYS A 147 -10.50 18.35 14.75
CA LYS A 147 -9.81 19.03 15.86
C LYS A 147 -9.23 18.05 16.88
N SER A 148 -9.51 16.76 16.74
CA SER A 148 -8.96 15.72 17.60
C SER A 148 -7.44 15.61 17.42
N PRO A 149 -6.67 15.26 18.47
CA PRO A 149 -5.27 14.86 18.29
C PRO A 149 -5.11 13.68 17.31
N MET A 150 -6.17 12.91 17.09
CA MET A 150 -6.22 11.77 16.17
C MET A 150 -6.70 12.13 14.75
N PHE A 151 -6.73 13.41 14.36
CA PHE A 151 -7.18 13.86 13.04
C PHE A 151 -6.48 13.16 11.86
N ARG A 152 -5.25 12.67 12.04
CA ARG A 152 -4.51 11.92 11.01
C ARG A 152 -5.26 10.67 10.55
N LEU A 153 -6.04 10.03 11.41
CA LEU A 153 -6.88 8.87 11.08
C LEU A 153 -8.01 9.20 10.11
N LEU A 154 -8.36 10.48 9.95
CA LEU A 154 -9.38 10.96 9.03
C LEU A 154 -8.83 11.25 7.62
N SER A 155 -7.50 11.35 7.51
CA SER A 155 -6.80 11.84 6.32
C SER A 155 -6.94 10.90 5.12
N LEU A 156 -6.78 11.47 3.92
CA LEU A 156 -6.67 10.69 2.70
C LEU A 156 -5.43 9.78 2.74
N GLU A 157 -4.33 10.25 3.34
CA GLU A 157 -3.08 9.48 3.51
C GLU A 157 -3.33 8.17 4.25
N TYR A 158 -4.08 8.20 5.36
CA TYR A 158 -4.42 6.98 6.09
C TYR A 158 -5.26 6.01 5.25
N ARG A 159 -6.26 6.52 4.52
CA ARG A 159 -7.09 5.69 3.62
C ARG A 159 -6.25 5.06 2.51
N GLN A 160 -5.32 5.83 1.94
CA GLN A 160 -4.39 5.38 0.92
C GLN A 160 -3.51 4.25 1.45
N GLN A 161 -2.94 4.39 2.65
CA GLN A 161 -2.13 3.34 3.29
C GLN A 161 -2.90 2.04 3.48
N VAL A 162 -4.16 2.11 3.94
CA VAL A 162 -5.01 0.92 4.10
C VAL A 162 -5.35 0.30 2.74
N ALA A 163 -5.68 1.12 1.73
CA ALA A 163 -5.96 0.64 0.38
C ALA A 163 -4.73 -0.02 -0.27
N ASP A 164 -3.54 0.55 -0.10
CA ASP A 164 -2.28 -0.02 -0.57
C ASP A 164 -1.97 -1.35 0.13
N SER A 165 -2.14 -1.41 1.46
CA SER A 165 -1.99 -2.64 2.24
C SER A 165 -2.94 -3.75 1.75
N LEU A 166 -4.21 -3.39 1.50
CA LEU A 166 -5.20 -4.31 0.92
C LEU A 166 -4.76 -4.84 -0.44
N ASN A 167 -4.31 -3.95 -1.33
CA ASN A 167 -3.85 -4.34 -2.65
C ASN A 167 -2.64 -5.29 -2.60
N ARG A 168 -1.67 -5.01 -1.72
CA ARG A 168 -0.50 -5.87 -1.50
C ARG A 168 -0.89 -7.24 -0.94
N ALA A 169 -1.87 -7.28 -0.04
CA ALA A 169 -2.38 -8.54 0.52
C ALA A 169 -3.11 -9.38 -0.53
N LEU A 170 -3.91 -8.76 -1.40
CA LEU A 170 -4.56 -9.43 -2.52
C LEU A 170 -3.53 -10.04 -3.49
N LEU A 171 -2.50 -9.28 -3.84
CA LEU A 171 -1.39 -9.78 -4.66
C LEU A 171 -0.68 -10.96 -3.99
N ALA A 172 -0.36 -10.84 -2.70
CA ALA A 172 0.29 -11.90 -1.93
C ALA A 172 -0.54 -13.20 -1.92
N HIS A 173 -1.86 -13.08 -1.74
CA HIS A 173 -2.79 -14.21 -1.75
C HIS A 173 -2.87 -14.88 -3.12
N ALA A 174 -2.75 -14.12 -4.19
CA ALA A 174 -2.62 -14.63 -5.56
C ALA A 174 -1.21 -15.18 -5.89
N ASN A 175 -0.31 -15.31 -4.91
CA ASN A 175 1.10 -15.67 -5.07
C ASN A 175 1.89 -14.73 -6.00
N LEU A 176 1.45 -13.48 -6.10
CA LEU A 176 2.13 -12.41 -6.81
C LEU A 176 2.99 -11.58 -5.85
N PRO A 177 4.04 -10.89 -6.34
CA PRO A 177 4.87 -10.04 -5.50
C PRO A 177 4.07 -8.92 -4.81
N SER A 178 4.19 -8.80 -3.49
CA SER A 178 3.59 -7.73 -2.67
C SER A 178 4.27 -6.36 -2.83
N CYS A 179 5.42 -6.33 -3.52
CA CYS A 179 6.09 -5.10 -3.94
C CYS A 179 6.32 -5.15 -5.44
N SER A 180 6.17 -4.01 -6.09
CA SER A 180 6.49 -3.85 -7.51
C SER A 180 7.98 -4.07 -7.79
N ALA A 181 8.31 -4.39 -9.04
CA ALA A 181 9.71 -4.49 -9.46
C ALA A 181 10.47 -3.18 -9.21
N MET A 182 9.83 -2.04 -9.42
CA MET A 182 10.41 -0.72 -9.16
C MET A 182 10.76 -0.51 -7.68
N GLU A 183 9.86 -0.85 -6.75
CA GLU A 183 10.16 -0.77 -5.31
C GLU A 183 11.31 -1.72 -4.92
N ARG A 184 11.31 -2.94 -5.46
CA ARG A 184 12.39 -3.91 -5.22
C ARG A 184 13.73 -3.40 -5.73
N LEU A 185 13.78 -2.78 -6.90
CA LEU A 185 14.98 -2.17 -7.45
C LEU A 185 15.47 -1.01 -6.57
N ILE A 186 14.57 -0.14 -6.08
CA ILE A 186 14.93 0.94 -5.16
C ILE A 186 15.50 0.38 -3.85
N GLN A 187 14.88 -0.67 -3.29
CA GLN A 187 15.38 -1.36 -2.09
C GLN A 187 16.78 -1.94 -2.33
N GLN A 188 16.98 -2.66 -3.43
CA GLN A 188 18.28 -3.22 -3.81
C GLN A 188 19.33 -2.12 -3.99
N THR A 189 19.03 -1.06 -4.74
CA THR A 189 19.93 0.09 -4.94
C THR A 189 20.28 0.76 -3.60
N THR A 190 19.30 0.90 -2.70
CA THR A 190 19.53 1.48 -1.37
C THR A 190 20.51 0.63 -0.56
N VAL A 191 20.31 -0.69 -0.52
CA VAL A 191 21.16 -1.63 0.22
C VAL A 191 22.55 -1.72 -0.40
N VAL A 192 22.66 -1.82 -1.73
CA VAL A 192 23.96 -1.86 -2.44
C VAL A 192 24.75 -0.57 -2.15
N ARG A 193 24.11 0.60 -2.22
CA ARG A 193 24.74 1.88 -1.86
C ARG A 193 25.19 1.89 -0.40
N GLN A 194 24.39 1.34 0.51
CA GLN A 194 24.76 1.20 1.92
C GLN A 194 25.99 0.31 2.10
N CYS A 195 26.01 -0.87 1.48
CA CYS A 195 27.14 -1.81 1.56
C CYS A 195 28.44 -1.20 1.00
N LEU A 196 28.38 -0.57 -0.17
CA LEU A 196 29.56 0.07 -0.79
C LEU A 196 30.08 1.25 0.05
N ASN A 197 29.20 2.03 0.70
CA ASN A 197 29.61 3.15 1.54
C ASN A 197 30.05 2.73 2.95
N GLN A 198 29.59 1.58 3.46
CA GLN A 198 30.06 1.01 4.74
C GLN A 198 31.53 0.61 4.70
N GLU A 199 32.11 0.36 3.51
CA GLU A 199 33.56 0.20 3.33
C GLU A 199 34.34 1.53 3.49
N LEU A 200 33.66 2.69 3.50
CA LEU A 200 34.27 4.02 3.45
C LEU A 200 34.01 4.92 4.67
N SER A 201 33.05 4.63 5.57
CA SER A 201 32.73 5.54 6.71
C SER A 201 32.03 4.85 7.90
N LYS A 202 32.20 5.39 9.12
CA LYS A 202 31.60 4.88 10.38
C LYS A 202 30.10 5.19 10.55
N ASP A 203 29.55 6.12 9.77
CA ASP A 203 28.14 6.52 9.86
C ASP A 203 27.31 5.85 8.74
N PRO A 204 26.08 5.38 9.05
CA PRO A 204 25.21 4.82 8.03
C PRO A 204 24.83 5.90 7.00
N PRO A 205 24.92 5.62 5.70
CA PRO A 205 24.58 6.62 4.69
C PRO A 205 23.07 6.90 4.72
N PRO A 206 22.66 8.12 4.29
CA PRO A 206 21.25 8.50 4.27
C PRO A 206 20.42 7.53 3.42
N PRO A 207 19.09 7.46 3.63
CA PRO A 207 18.19 6.67 2.79
C PRO A 207 18.24 7.13 1.31
N PHE A 208 17.84 6.26 0.39
CA PHE A 208 17.78 6.64 -1.03
C PHE A 208 16.86 7.84 -1.23
N SER A 209 17.34 8.80 -2.01
CA SER A 209 16.64 10.02 -2.37
C SER A 209 16.81 10.18 -3.87
N LEU A 210 15.70 10.09 -4.61
CA LEU A 210 15.71 10.26 -6.06
C LEU A 210 16.26 11.66 -6.42
N LYS A 211 15.90 12.68 -5.64
CA LYS A 211 16.35 14.06 -5.86
C LYS A 211 17.87 14.18 -5.78
N ASP A 212 18.50 13.47 -4.85
CA ASP A 212 19.96 13.50 -4.69
C ASP A 212 20.64 12.60 -5.73
N PHE A 213 20.01 11.46 -6.03
CA PHE A 213 20.46 10.56 -7.08
C PHE A 213 20.51 11.23 -8.46
N LEU A 214 19.49 12.01 -8.84
CA LEU A 214 19.44 12.72 -10.12
C LEU A 214 20.44 13.88 -10.26
N LYS A 215 21.07 14.30 -9.16
CA LYS A 215 22.10 15.36 -9.15
C LYS A 215 23.52 14.81 -9.17
N SER A 216 23.68 13.50 -8.96
CA SER A 216 24.95 12.79 -8.93
C SER A 216 25.41 12.45 -10.34
#